data_AF-A0A7J2HP32-F1
#
_entry.id   AF-A0A7J2HP32-F1
#
_cell.length_a   1.000
_cell.length_b   1.000
_cell.length_c   1.000
_cell.angle_alpha   90.00
_cell.angle_beta   90.00
_cell.angle_gamma   90.00
#
_symmetry.space_group_name_H-M   'P 1'
#
loop_
_entity.id
_entity.type
_entity.pdbx_description
1 polymer ?
#
loop_
_entity_poly.entity_id
_entity_poly.type
_entity_poly.pdbx_seq_one_letter_code
_entity_poly.pdbx_strand_id
1 'polypeptide(L)'
;MDFLEIIASPVFAFFLALLTTLSIYYLGRKIAPPFRPNKDKVAPYACGEYFPPEKVPMKIIFFQYATLFLVFDIVAMLLVFSMGIPREDPLRMNVVYMVVLYIAVVLLTLYVLMRRRLGYGVYGKTD
;
A
#
# COMPACT_ATOMS: atom_id res chain seq x y z
N MET A 1 -18.88 17.39 22.39
CA MET A 1 -18.22 16.18 21.88
C MET A 1 -18.02 15.27 23.05
N ASP A 2 -18.65 14.11 23.02
CA ASP A 2 -18.54 13.14 24.11
C ASP A 2 -17.14 12.51 24.10
N PHE A 3 -16.68 12.02 25.25
CA PHE A 3 -15.38 11.39 25.40
C PHE A 3 -15.15 10.26 24.38
N LEU A 4 -16.20 9.50 24.07
CA LEU A 4 -16.16 8.43 23.07
C LEU A 4 -15.97 8.96 21.64
N GLU A 5 -16.53 10.11 21.28
CA GLU A 5 -16.32 10.72 19.96
C GLU A 5 -14.88 11.18 19.76
N ILE A 6 -14.25 11.69 20.83
CA ILE A 6 -12.86 12.10 20.81
C ILE A 6 -11.94 10.90 20.58
N ILE A 7 -12.15 9.79 21.30
CA ILE A 7 -11.38 8.56 21.13
C ILE A 7 -11.59 7.94 19.74
N ALA A 8 -12.81 7.98 19.23
CA ALA A 8 -13.14 7.45 17.90
C ALA A 8 -12.67 8.35 16.74
N SER A 9 -12.16 9.54 17.02
CA SER A 9 -11.75 10.47 15.98
C SER A 9 -10.46 10.00 15.26
N PRO A 10 -10.37 10.16 13.92
CA PRO A 10 -9.15 9.84 13.17
C PRO A 10 -7.93 10.64 13.63
N VAL A 11 -8.15 11.87 14.09
CA VAL A 11 -7.10 12.76 14.60
C VAL A 11 -6.47 12.18 15.86
N PHE A 12 -7.29 11.68 16.79
CA PHE A 12 -6.78 11.01 17.99
C PHE A 12 -5.97 9.76 17.65
N ALA A 13 -6.47 8.91 16.75
CA ALA A 13 -5.76 7.71 16.30
C ALA A 13 -4.39 8.04 15.67
N PHE A 14 -4.31 9.11 14.86
CA PHE A 14 -3.05 9.58 14.28
C PHE A 14 -2.04 9.98 15.35
N PHE A 15 -2.43 10.82 16.32
CA PHE A 15 -1.52 11.24 17.39
C PHE A 15 -1.12 10.08 18.30
N LEU A 16 -2.03 9.15 18.59
CA LEU A 16 -1.72 7.95 19.34
C LEU A 16 -0.65 7.12 18.61
N ALA A 17 -0.84 6.80 17.33
CA ALA A 17 0.12 6.03 16.53
C ALA A 17 1.48 6.72 16.43
N LEU A 18 1.49 8.05 16.26
CA LEU A 18 2.70 8.85 16.22
C LEU A 18 3.44 8.82 17.56
N LEU A 19 2.73 9.04 18.67
CA LEU A 19 3.30 8.99 20.02
C LEU A 19 3.83 7.60 20.34
N THR A 20 3.12 6.53 19.99
CA THR A 20 3.58 5.16 20.17
C THR A 20 4.88 4.91 19.40
N THR A 21 4.94 5.31 18.13
CA THR A 21 6.13 5.14 17.29
C THR A 21 7.33 5.91 17.83
N LEU A 22 7.14 7.18 18.19
CA LEU A 22 8.19 8.01 18.79
C LEU A 22 8.66 7.46 20.13
N SER A 23 7.73 6.94 20.94
CA SER A 23 8.04 6.33 22.23
C SER A 23 8.90 5.08 22.05
N ILE A 24 8.53 4.18 21.13
CA ILE A 24 9.33 2.99 20.80
C ILE A 24 10.72 3.39 20.30
N TYR A 25 10.81 4.38 19.41
CA TYR A 25 12.08 4.86 18.89
C TYR A 25 12.98 5.46 19.98
N TYR A 26 12.41 6.32 20.84
CA TYR A 26 13.14 6.96 21.92
C TYR A 26 13.60 5.96 22.99
N LEU A 27 12.72 5.05 23.41
CA LEU A 27 13.05 3.98 24.36
C LEU A 27 14.11 3.05 23.76
N GLY A 28 13.96 2.65 22.50
CA GLY A 28 14.96 1.86 21.77
C GLY A 28 16.33 2.54 21.75
N ARG A 29 16.37 3.84 21.45
CA ARG A 29 17.61 4.63 21.49
C ARG A 29 18.21 4.72 22.90
N LYS A 30 17.40 4.81 23.95
CA LYS A 30 17.87 4.93 25.33
C LYS A 30 18.41 3.62 25.91
N ILE A 31 17.80 2.49 25.53
CA ILE A 31 18.18 1.15 26.00
C ILE A 31 19.35 0.58 25.18
N ALA A 32 19.46 0.92 23.90
CA ALA A 32 20.50 0.40 23.03
C ALA A 32 21.92 0.77 23.50
N PRO A 33 22.91 -0.12 23.34
CA PRO A 33 24.30 0.20 23.61
C PRO A 33 24.79 1.34 22.70
N PRO A 34 25.78 2.14 23.12
CA PRO A 34 26.28 3.26 22.35
C PRO A 34 26.84 2.79 21.00
N PHE A 35 26.34 3.36 19.91
CA PHE A 35 26.82 3.06 18.56
C PHE A 35 28.22 3.62 18.35
N ARG A 36 29.20 2.73 18.14
CA ARG A 36 30.57 3.10 17.75
C ARG A 36 30.72 2.85 16.24
N PRO A 37 30.66 3.90 15.40
CA PRO A 37 30.76 3.74 13.96
C PRO A 37 32.15 3.19 13.59
N ASN A 38 32.17 2.16 12.75
CA ASN A 38 33.35 1.66 12.05
C ASN A 38 32.97 1.56 10.56
N LYS A 39 33.93 1.71 9.65
CA LYS A 39 33.73 1.57 8.19
C LYS A 39 32.97 0.29 7.84
N ASP A 40 33.34 -0.83 8.47
CA ASP A 40 32.71 -2.13 8.21
C ASP A 40 31.28 -2.24 8.80
N LYS A 41 30.96 -1.45 9.84
CA LYS A 41 29.62 -1.44 10.46
C LYS A 41 28.62 -0.55 9.73
N VAL A 42 29.12 0.43 8.97
CA VAL A 42 28.29 1.35 8.18
C VAL A 42 28.21 0.94 6.71
N ALA A 43 29.08 0.03 6.26
CA ALA A 43 29.06 -0.51 4.92
C ALA A 43 27.80 -1.39 4.70
N PRO A 44 27.22 -1.39 3.49
CA PRO A 44 26.13 -2.30 3.16
C PRO A 44 26.60 -3.75 3.24
N TYR A 45 25.73 -4.64 3.74
CA TYR A 45 26.04 -6.07 3.76
C TYR A 45 26.07 -6.63 2.34
N ALA A 46 27.23 -7.10 1.89
CA ALA A 46 27.43 -7.73 0.58
C ALA A 46 28.17 -9.07 0.73
N CYS A 47 27.63 -9.97 1.56
CA CYS A 47 28.17 -11.33 1.74
C CYS A 47 29.68 -11.42 2.10
N GLY A 48 30.25 -10.36 2.69
CA GLY A 48 31.67 -10.27 3.03
C GLY A 48 32.54 -9.52 2.02
N GLU A 49 31.96 -9.06 0.92
CA GLU A 49 32.64 -8.21 -0.08
C GLU A 49 32.42 -6.72 0.20
N TYR A 50 33.38 -5.90 -0.22
CA TYR A 50 33.23 -4.44 -0.19
C TYR A 50 32.57 -3.96 -1.47
N PHE A 51 31.26 -3.70 -1.39
CA PHE A 51 30.52 -3.09 -2.48
C PHE A 51 30.29 -1.59 -2.22
N PRO A 52 30.53 -0.70 -3.20
CA PRO A 52 30.17 0.70 -3.06
C PRO A 52 28.64 0.81 -2.87
N PRO A 53 28.16 1.74 -2.01
CA PRO A 53 26.74 2.02 -1.87
C PRO A 53 26.23 2.70 -3.14
N GLU A 54 25.78 1.92 -4.10
CA GLU A 54 25.27 2.41 -5.38
C GLU A 54 23.78 2.07 -5.56
N LYS A 55 23.06 2.98 -6.22
CA LYS A 55 21.65 2.75 -6.58
C LYS A 55 21.61 1.89 -7.84
N VAL A 56 21.46 0.59 -7.66
CA VAL A 56 21.31 -0.32 -8.80
C VAL A 56 19.90 -0.19 -9.42
N PRO A 57 19.78 -0.09 -10.75
CA PRO A 57 18.48 -0.09 -11.41
C PRO A 57 17.86 -1.50 -11.29
N MET A 58 16.85 -1.62 -10.43
CA MET A 58 16.12 -2.89 -10.26
C MET A 58 14.92 -2.96 -11.21
N LYS A 59 14.77 -4.09 -11.90
CA LYS A 59 13.59 -4.39 -12.72
C LYS A 59 12.40 -4.72 -11.82
N ILE A 60 11.37 -3.88 -11.83
CA ILE A 60 10.12 -4.13 -11.11
C ILE A 60 9.28 -5.13 -11.90
N ILE A 61 9.38 -6.41 -11.54
CA ILE A 61 8.67 -7.50 -12.23
C ILE A 61 7.13 -7.40 -12.16
N PHE A 62 6.59 -6.74 -11.13
CA PHE A 62 5.13 -6.60 -10.90
C PHE A 62 4.58 -5.20 -11.19
N PHE A 63 5.25 -4.42 -12.04
CA PHE A 63 4.82 -3.05 -12.32
C PHE A 63 3.37 -2.96 -12.83
N GLN A 64 2.96 -3.89 -13.70
CA GLN A 64 1.58 -3.97 -14.21
C GLN A 64 0.55 -4.19 -13.10
N TYR A 65 0.89 -5.00 -12.08
CA TYR A 65 0.01 -5.21 -10.93
C TYR A 65 -0.06 -3.98 -10.05
N ALA A 66 1.04 -3.25 -9.85
CA ALA A 66 1.03 -2.00 -9.11
C ALA A 66 0.14 -0.93 -9.77
N THR A 67 0.17 -0.83 -11.11
CA THR A 67 -0.74 0.08 -11.84
C THR A 67 -2.20 -0.34 -11.70
N LEU A 68 -2.51 -1.63 -11.82
CA LEU A 68 -3.88 -2.13 -11.62
C LEU A 68 -4.36 -1.88 -10.19
N PHE A 69 -3.51 -2.14 -9.19
CA PHE A 69 -3.81 -1.86 -7.78
C PHE A 69 -4.16 -0.39 -7.57
N LEU A 70 -3.36 0.54 -8.13
CA LEU A 70 -3.62 1.97 -8.05
C LEU A 70 -4.98 2.36 -8.64
N VAL A 71 -5.36 1.81 -9.79
CA VAL A 71 -6.67 2.07 -10.40
C VAL A 71 -7.80 1.59 -9.49
N PHE A 72 -7.69 0.37 -8.94
CA PHE A 72 -8.69 -0.15 -8.01
C PHE A 72 -8.79 0.66 -6.73
N ASP A 73 -7.65 1.08 -6.17
CA ASP A 73 -7.58 1.84 -4.94
C ASP A 73 -8.27 3.20 -5.07
N ILE A 74 -8.00 3.93 -6.18
CA ILE A 74 -8.67 5.22 -6.44
C ILE A 74 -10.18 5.05 -6.60
N VAL A 75 -10.63 4.06 -7.38
CA VAL A 75 -12.09 3.84 -7.57
C VAL A 75 -12.76 3.42 -6.26
N ALA A 76 -12.11 2.57 -5.46
CA ALA A 76 -12.61 2.16 -4.15
C ALA A 76 -12.70 3.34 -3.17
N MET A 77 -11.67 4.20 -3.11
CA MET A 77 -11.70 5.42 -2.28
C MET A 77 -12.84 6.36 -2.69
N LEU A 78 -13.00 6.61 -4.00
CA LEU A 78 -14.10 7.44 -4.51
C LEU A 78 -15.46 6.85 -4.14
N LEU A 79 -15.63 5.54 -4.25
CA LEU A 79 -16.86 4.85 -3.84
C LEU A 79 -17.16 5.04 -2.36
N VAL A 80 -16.18 4.80 -1.48
CA VAL A 80 -16.35 4.91 -0.02
C VAL A 80 -16.73 6.34 0.37
N PHE A 81 -16.04 7.35 -0.17
CA PHE A 81 -16.39 8.75 0.11
C PHE A 81 -17.77 9.14 -0.44
N SER A 82 -18.22 8.47 -1.48
CA SER A 82 -19.54 8.69 -2.06
C SER A 82 -20.69 8.00 -1.32
N MET A 83 -20.42 7.13 -0.34
CA MET A 83 -21.47 6.40 0.41
C MET A 83 -22.31 7.27 1.35
N GLY A 84 -21.86 8.48 1.66
CA GLY A 84 -22.60 9.43 2.51
C GLY A 84 -23.77 10.15 1.82
N ILE A 85 -24.00 9.92 0.53
CA ILE A 85 -25.02 10.63 -0.26
C ILE A 85 -26.43 10.09 0.06
N PRO A 86 -27.41 10.94 0.45
CA PRO A 86 -28.78 10.54 0.75
C PRO A 86 -29.50 9.85 -0.41
N ARG A 87 -30.59 9.12 -0.12
CA ARG A 87 -31.36 8.39 -1.14
C ARG A 87 -32.07 9.28 -2.14
N GLU A 88 -32.51 10.43 -1.71
CA GLU A 88 -33.28 11.39 -2.49
C GLU A 88 -32.43 12.37 -3.30
N ASP A 89 -31.10 12.37 -3.09
CA ASP A 89 -30.20 13.25 -3.81
C ASP A 89 -30.04 12.80 -5.28
N PRO A 90 -30.21 13.70 -6.28
CA PRO A 90 -29.99 13.38 -7.70
C PRO A 90 -28.57 12.86 -7.98
N LEU A 91 -27.57 13.21 -7.17
CA LEU A 91 -26.19 12.73 -7.28
C LEU A 91 -26.05 11.23 -6.97
N ARG A 92 -27.07 10.59 -6.37
CA ARG A 92 -27.04 9.15 -6.06
C ARG A 92 -26.85 8.28 -7.30
N MET A 93 -27.31 8.74 -8.46
CA MET A 93 -27.10 8.04 -9.73
C MET A 93 -25.60 7.92 -10.07
N ASN A 94 -24.78 8.91 -9.72
CA ASN A 94 -23.33 8.85 -9.93
C ASN A 94 -22.67 7.73 -9.11
N VAL A 95 -23.17 7.47 -7.90
CA VAL A 95 -22.68 6.36 -7.06
C VAL A 95 -22.95 5.02 -7.72
N VAL A 96 -24.16 4.84 -8.27
CA VAL A 96 -24.53 3.63 -8.99
C VAL A 96 -23.63 3.44 -10.21
N TYR A 97 -23.37 4.49 -10.99
CA TYR A 97 -22.44 4.43 -12.12
C TYR A 97 -21.02 4.03 -11.69
N MET A 98 -20.51 4.58 -10.58
CA MET A 98 -19.20 4.23 -10.05
C MET A 98 -19.14 2.76 -9.59
N VAL A 99 -20.21 2.23 -8.98
CA VAL A 99 -20.28 0.82 -8.56
C VAL A 99 -20.27 -0.11 -9.78
N VAL A 100 -21.08 0.22 -10.80
CA VAL A 100 -21.12 -0.54 -12.06
C VAL A 100 -19.76 -0.50 -12.76
N LEU A 101 -19.13 0.67 -12.84
CA LEU A 101 -17.78 0.82 -13.40
C LEU A 101 -16.77 -0.02 -12.63
N TYR A 102 -16.80 0.01 -11.29
CA TYR A 102 -15.91 -0.80 -10.47
C TYR A 102 -16.07 -2.30 -10.74
N ILE A 103 -17.30 -2.81 -10.78
CA ILE A 103 -17.60 -4.21 -11.13
C ILE A 103 -17.07 -4.53 -12.53
N ALA A 104 -17.29 -3.65 -13.51
CA ALA A 104 -16.80 -3.85 -14.88
C ALA A 104 -15.27 -3.93 -14.95
N VAL A 105 -14.56 -3.07 -14.24
CA VAL A 105 -13.08 -3.09 -14.17
C VAL A 105 -12.61 -4.37 -13.47
N VAL A 106 -13.26 -4.81 -12.38
CA VAL A 106 -12.94 -6.09 -11.72
C VAL A 106 -13.15 -7.28 -12.66
N LEU A 107 -14.27 -7.33 -13.39
CA LEU A 107 -14.53 -8.41 -14.35
C LEU A 107 -13.52 -8.40 -15.49
N LEU A 108 -13.16 -7.24 -16.01
CA LEU A 108 -12.13 -7.09 -17.05
C LEU A 108 -10.77 -7.60 -16.56
N THR A 109 -10.35 -7.25 -15.35
CA THR A 109 -9.05 -7.70 -14.83
C THR A 109 -9.06 -9.19 -14.52
N LEU A 110 -10.15 -9.74 -14.01
CA LEU A 110 -10.31 -11.19 -13.84
C LEU A 110 -10.26 -11.92 -15.17
N TYR A 111 -10.90 -11.39 -16.22
CA TYR A 111 -10.83 -11.93 -17.57
C TYR A 111 -9.39 -11.92 -18.11
N VAL A 112 -8.68 -10.80 -18.00
CA VAL A 112 -7.27 -10.69 -18.42
C VAL A 112 -6.38 -11.64 -17.62
N LEU A 113 -6.59 -11.75 -16.32
CA LEU A 113 -5.84 -12.65 -15.45
C LEU A 113 -6.09 -14.12 -15.81
N MET A 114 -7.34 -14.50 -16.05
CA MET A 114 -7.72 -15.85 -16.48
C MET A 114 -7.08 -16.18 -17.83
N ARG A 115 -7.14 -15.27 -18.80
CA ARG A 115 -6.49 -15.43 -20.11
C ARG A 115 -4.98 -15.60 -19.99
N ARG A 116 -4.33 -14.82 -19.12
CA ARG A 116 -2.88 -14.93 -18.87
C ARG A 116 -2.52 -16.21 -18.11
N ARG A 117 -3.29 -16.60 -17.09
CA ARG A 117 -3.15 -17.88 -16.37
C ARG A 117 -3.25 -19.07 -17.31
N LEU A 118 -4.20 -19.06 -18.25
CA LEU A 118 -4.31 -20.08 -19.30
C LEU A 118 -3.07 -20.11 -20.20
N GLY A 119 -2.52 -18.94 -20.57
CA GLY A 119 -1.29 -18.84 -21.34
C GLY A 119 -0.03 -19.38 -20.63
N TYR A 120 0.08 -19.19 -19.30
CA TYR A 120 1.19 -19.72 -18.50
C TYR A 120 0.96 -21.17 -18.04
N GLY A 121 -0.29 -21.63 -17.90
CA GLY A 121 -0.62 -22.99 -17.48
C GLY A 121 -0.43 -24.05 -18.57
N VAL A 122 -0.41 -23.63 -19.84
CA VAL A 122 -0.16 -24.52 -20.99
C VAL A 122 1.32 -24.58 -21.37
N TYR A 123 2.11 -23.58 -20.98
CA TYR A 123 3.54 -23.54 -21.26
C TYR A 123 4.32 -23.43 -19.94
N GLY A 124 4.75 -24.60 -19.44
CA GLY A 124 5.96 -24.68 -18.63
C GLY A 124 7.11 -24.18 -19.47
N LYS A 125 7.29 -22.85 -19.51
CA LYS A 125 8.26 -22.20 -20.37
C LYS A 125 9.62 -22.28 -19.69
N THR A 126 10.37 -23.31 -20.07
CA THR A 126 11.83 -23.31 -20.07
C THR A 126 12.29 -22.22 -21.02
N ASP A 127 12.71 -21.09 -20.47
CA ASP A 127 13.81 -20.29 -21.00
C ASP A 127 14.67 -19.89 -19.80
#